data_AF-A0A962NBL4-F1
#
_entry.id   AF-A0A962NBL4-F1
#
_cell.length_a   1.000
_cell.length_b   1.000
_cell.length_c   1.000
_cell.angle_alpha   90.00
_cell.angle_beta   90.00
_cell.angle_gamma   90.00
#
_symmetry.space_group_name_H-M   'P 1'
#
loop_
_entity.id
_entity.type
_entity.pdbx_description
1 polymer ?
#
loop_
_entity_poly.entity_id
_entity_poly.type
_entity_poly.pdbx_seq_one_letter_code
_entity_poly.pdbx_strand_id
1 'polypeptide(L)'
;CRDRGLHGFDAPVWWQSFEWDVLDALRERTGLRCHALIDAQTTFEPAELRGRFDGVGIAKQRIDPRTSAGRALLDALLANNLNVHAWTFRHDLPGPGWPDADSELSAYLRLPLEAVFCDFPRRALACRAALG
;
A
#
# COMPACT_ATOMS: atom_id res chain seq x y z
N CYS A 1 -4.26 -2.77 -23.55
CA CYS A 1 -3.70 -1.65 -22.77
C CYS A 1 -3.50 -0.40 -23.62
N ARG A 2 -2.72 -0.42 -24.70
CA ARG A 2 -2.46 0.76 -25.53
C ARG A 2 -3.71 1.38 -26.16
N ASP A 3 -4.53 0.57 -26.83
CA ASP A 3 -5.75 1.04 -27.51
C ASP A 3 -6.84 1.57 -26.56
N ARG A 4 -6.68 1.36 -25.25
CA ARG A 4 -7.57 1.89 -24.20
C ARG A 4 -6.93 3.04 -23.40
N GLY A 5 -5.75 3.51 -23.80
CA GLY A 5 -5.01 4.56 -23.07
C GLY A 5 -4.46 4.12 -21.71
N LEU A 6 -4.44 2.83 -21.40
CA LEU A 6 -3.98 2.28 -20.11
C LEU A 6 -2.51 1.88 -20.20
N HIS A 7 -1.63 2.84 -20.49
CA HIS A 7 -0.19 2.64 -20.62
C HIS A 7 0.57 3.91 -20.25
N GLY A 8 1.85 3.78 -19.89
CA GLY A 8 2.68 4.88 -19.42
C GLY A 8 2.44 5.24 -17.95
N PHE A 9 3.40 5.96 -17.38
CA PHE A 9 3.48 6.19 -15.94
C PHE A 9 2.25 6.92 -15.36
N ASP A 10 1.73 7.89 -16.12
CA ASP A 10 0.60 8.74 -15.71
C ASP A 10 -0.77 8.08 -15.90
N ALA A 11 -0.83 6.84 -16.40
CA ALA A 11 -2.10 6.14 -16.51
C ALA A 11 -2.72 5.94 -15.11
N PRO A 12 -4.07 5.93 -15.01
CA PRO A 12 -4.79 5.72 -13.74
C PRO A 12 -4.83 4.24 -13.35
N VAL A 13 -3.74 3.51 -13.60
CA VAL A 13 -3.61 2.07 -13.38
C VAL A 13 -2.28 1.78 -12.72
N TRP A 14 -2.32 0.98 -11.66
CA TRP A 14 -1.16 0.40 -11.01
C TRP A 14 -1.21 -1.11 -11.17
N TRP A 15 -0.05 -1.71 -11.44
CA TRP A 15 0.13 -3.16 -11.35
C TRP A 15 0.65 -3.52 -9.98
N GLN A 16 0.11 -4.57 -9.39
CA GLN A 16 0.60 -5.09 -8.12
C GLN A 16 0.62 -6.62 -8.15
N SER A 17 1.67 -7.20 -7.59
CA SER A 17 1.89 -8.65 -7.57
C SER A 17 2.81 -9.05 -6.42
N PHE A 18 2.61 -10.25 -5.87
CA PHE A 18 3.59 -10.89 -4.99
C PHE A 18 4.77 -11.47 -5.78
N GLU A 19 4.53 -11.83 -7.05
CA GLU A 19 5.57 -12.26 -7.99
C GLU A 19 6.25 -11.03 -8.58
N TRP A 20 7.35 -10.59 -7.98
CA TRP A 20 8.02 -9.33 -8.32
C TRP A 20 8.66 -9.35 -9.71
N ASP A 21 9.16 -10.51 -10.16
CA ASP A 21 9.77 -10.64 -11.49
C ASP A 21 8.73 -10.47 -12.62
N VAL A 22 7.45 -10.77 -12.33
CA VAL A 22 6.35 -10.49 -13.25
C VAL A 22 6.15 -8.98 -13.42
N LEU A 23 6.35 -8.19 -12.36
CA LEU A 23 6.24 -6.73 -12.42
C LEU A 23 7.36 -6.11 -13.25
N ASP A 24 8.59 -6.63 -13.16
CA ASP A 24 9.70 -6.15 -14.00
C ASP A 24 9.37 -6.32 -15.49
N ALA A 25 8.96 -7.53 -15.88
CA ALA A 25 8.57 -7.82 -17.26
C ALA A 25 7.38 -6.98 -17.74
N LEU A 26 6.44 -6.64 -16.86
CA LEU A 26 5.30 -5.79 -17.20
C LEU A 26 5.68 -4.31 -17.32
N ARG A 27 6.58 -3.82 -16.46
CA ARG A 27 7.09 -2.44 -16.50
C ARG A 27 7.74 -2.16 -17.84
N GLU A 28 8.61 -3.04 -18.32
CA GLU A 28 9.28 -2.91 -19.62
C GLU A 28 8.30 -2.81 -20.79
N ARG A 29 7.20 -3.56 -20.73
CA ARG A 29 6.22 -3.64 -21.82
C ARG A 29 5.21 -2.51 -21.84
N THR A 30 4.89 -1.96 -20.66
CA THR A 30 3.74 -1.06 -20.47
C THR A 30 4.11 0.34 -19.97
N GLY A 31 5.25 0.49 -19.32
CA GLY A 31 5.65 1.72 -18.62
C GLY A 31 4.72 2.13 -17.47
N LEU A 32 3.84 1.24 -17.02
CA LEU A 32 2.89 1.51 -15.94
C LEU A 32 3.59 1.49 -14.58
N ARG A 33 2.95 2.13 -13.60
CA ARG A 33 3.38 2.05 -12.21
C ARG A 33 3.24 0.63 -11.68
N CYS A 34 4.25 0.16 -10.96
CA CYS A 34 4.34 -1.18 -10.40
C CYS A 34 4.57 -1.12 -8.89
N HIS A 35 3.73 -1.83 -8.13
CA HIS A 35 3.77 -1.92 -6.68
C HIS A 35 4.07 -3.35 -6.25
N ALA A 36 5.15 -3.57 -5.52
CA ALA A 36 5.47 -4.87 -4.95
C ALA A 36 4.48 -5.20 -3.82
N LEU A 37 3.79 -6.34 -3.90
CA LEU A 37 2.97 -6.81 -2.79
C LEU A 37 3.87 -7.47 -1.74
N ILE A 38 3.62 -7.10 -0.48
CA ILE A 38 4.38 -7.54 0.69
C ILE A 38 3.38 -8.02 1.75
N ASP A 39 3.45 -9.30 2.09
CA ASP A 39 2.63 -9.89 3.14
C ASP A 39 3.32 -9.84 4.53
N ALA A 40 2.73 -10.56 5.50
CA ALA A 40 3.28 -10.67 6.84
C ALA A 40 4.65 -11.36 6.91
N GLN A 41 4.94 -12.26 5.96
CA GLN A 41 6.08 -13.18 5.99
C GLN A 41 7.19 -12.78 5.00
N THR A 42 6.90 -11.87 4.08
CA THR A 42 7.83 -11.43 3.04
C THR A 42 9.03 -10.74 3.70
N THR A 43 10.22 -11.32 3.53
CA THR A 43 11.50 -10.69 3.92
C THR A 43 11.97 -9.81 2.79
N PHE A 44 12.32 -8.56 3.11
CA PHE A 44 12.75 -7.58 2.13
C PHE A 44 13.49 -6.44 2.82
N GLU A 45 14.31 -5.72 2.07
CA GLU A 45 14.94 -4.47 2.51
C GLU A 45 14.40 -3.31 1.66
N PRO A 46 13.86 -2.22 2.24
CA PRO A 46 13.28 -1.11 1.45
C PRO A 46 14.22 -0.55 0.36
N ALA A 47 15.53 -0.57 0.60
CA ALA A 47 16.54 -0.13 -0.36
C ALA A 47 16.61 -0.99 -1.64
N GLU A 48 16.24 -2.27 -1.58
CA GLU A 48 16.25 -3.16 -2.75
C GLU A 48 15.09 -2.89 -3.71
N LEU A 49 14.02 -2.29 -3.21
CA LEU A 49 12.83 -1.95 -3.99
C LEU A 49 12.98 -0.59 -4.68
N ARG A 50 13.88 0.27 -4.17
CA ARG A 50 14.11 1.63 -4.66
C ARG A 50 14.47 1.62 -6.14
N GLY A 51 13.70 2.33 -6.95
CA GLY A 51 13.92 2.47 -8.39
C GLY A 51 13.50 1.25 -9.22
N ARG A 52 13.29 0.09 -8.59
CA ARG A 52 12.67 -1.10 -9.22
C ARG A 52 11.15 -0.96 -9.26
N PHE A 53 10.56 -0.53 -8.13
CA PHE A 53 9.12 -0.31 -8.00
C PHE A 53 8.80 1.13 -7.64
N ASP A 54 7.59 1.57 -7.97
CA ASP A 54 7.10 2.90 -7.63
C ASP A 54 6.43 2.91 -6.25
N GLY A 55 6.13 1.74 -5.71
CA GLY A 55 5.53 1.61 -4.39
C GLY A 55 5.40 0.17 -3.91
N VAL A 56 4.71 0.02 -2.79
CA VAL A 56 4.40 -1.27 -2.17
C VAL A 56 2.93 -1.36 -1.81
N GLY A 57 2.35 -2.53 -2.02
CA GLY A 57 1.09 -2.92 -1.40
C GLY A 57 1.39 -3.79 -0.19
N ILE A 58 1.34 -3.22 1.02
CA ILE A 58 1.85 -3.88 2.24
C ILE A 58 0.75 -4.28 3.21
N ALA A 59 0.89 -5.46 3.80
CA ALA A 59 -0.02 -5.91 4.84
C ALA A 59 0.06 -4.97 6.06
N LYS A 60 -1.07 -4.37 6.44
CA LYS A 60 -1.15 -3.22 7.37
C LYS A 60 -0.40 -3.44 8.70
N GLN A 61 -0.37 -4.67 9.23
CA GLN A 61 0.32 -4.98 10.48
C GLN A 61 1.86 -4.77 10.42
N ARG A 62 2.47 -4.78 9.23
CA ARG A 62 3.91 -4.52 9.05
C ARG A 62 4.26 -3.06 9.35
N ILE A 63 3.31 -2.15 9.13
CA ILE A 63 3.44 -0.71 9.37
C ILE A 63 2.46 -0.26 10.46
N ASP A 64 2.26 -1.09 11.49
CA ASP A 64 1.36 -0.75 12.61
C ASP A 64 1.83 0.54 13.32
N PRO A 65 1.03 1.63 13.27
CA PRO A 65 1.43 2.92 13.82
C PRO A 65 1.63 2.92 15.33
N ARG A 66 1.08 1.92 16.04
CA ARG A 66 1.22 1.77 17.49
C ARG A 66 2.62 1.28 17.87
N THR A 67 3.33 0.64 16.95
CA THR A 67 4.64 0.01 17.19
C THR A 67 5.79 0.87 16.66
N SER A 68 6.94 0.87 17.34
CA SER A 68 8.15 1.55 16.84
C SER A 68 8.68 0.90 15.55
N ALA A 69 8.64 -0.43 15.47
CA ALA A 69 9.07 -1.17 14.28
C ALA A 69 8.21 -0.83 13.05
N GLY A 70 6.89 -0.77 13.20
CA GLY A 70 5.99 -0.40 12.10
C GLY A 70 6.20 1.02 11.59
N ARG A 71 6.40 1.99 12.50
CA ARG A 71 6.74 3.37 12.14
C ARG A 71 8.09 3.45 11.42
N ALA A 72 9.12 2.79 11.95
CA ALA A 72 10.45 2.77 11.35
C ALA A 72 10.44 2.15 9.94
N LEU A 73 9.65 1.08 9.72
CA LEU A 73 9.50 0.49 8.39
C LEU A 73 8.80 1.45 7.41
N LEU A 74 7.73 2.13 7.86
CA LEU A 74 7.07 3.14 7.03
C LEU A 74 8.04 4.27 6.64
N ASP A 75 8.77 4.81 7.61
CA ASP A 75 9.76 5.86 7.36
C ASP A 75 10.83 5.39 6.37
N ALA A 76 11.29 4.15 6.48
CA ALA A 76 12.27 3.57 5.56
C ALA A 76 11.72 3.38 4.13
N LEU A 77 10.45 2.99 3.98
CA LEU A 77 9.79 2.90 2.67
C LEU A 77 9.71 4.29 2.00
N LEU A 78 9.25 5.30 2.75
CA LEU A 78 9.12 6.66 2.25
C LEU A 78 10.48 7.28 1.91
N ALA A 79 11.51 7.05 2.73
CA ALA A 79 12.87 7.51 2.46
C ALA A 79 13.48 6.91 1.19
N ASN A 80 12.95 5.76 0.74
CA ASN A 80 13.32 5.11 -0.52
C ASN A 80 12.43 5.52 -1.71
N ASN A 81 11.61 6.56 -1.56
CA ASN A 81 10.66 7.08 -2.57
C ASN A 81 9.64 6.03 -3.02
N LEU A 82 9.17 5.18 -2.11
CA LEU A 82 8.13 4.19 -2.39
C LEU A 82 6.78 4.72 -1.90
N ASN A 83 5.79 4.74 -2.79
CA ASN A 83 4.40 4.93 -2.40
C ASN A 83 3.93 3.73 -1.56
N VAL A 84 3.16 3.98 -0.51
CA VAL A 84 2.70 2.90 0.39
C VAL A 84 1.19 2.78 0.32
N HIS A 85 0.72 1.59 -0.07
CA HIS A 85 -0.70 1.21 -0.07
C HIS A 85 -0.92 0.08 0.95
N ALA A 86 -1.68 0.34 2.01
CA ALA A 86 -1.86 -0.66 3.07
C ALA A 86 -3.10 -1.53 2.84
N TRP A 87 -3.02 -2.85 3.10
CA TRP A 87 -4.13 -3.78 2.93
C TRP A 87 -4.25 -4.81 4.08
N THR A 88 -5.40 -5.43 4.35
CA THR A 88 -6.76 -5.00 3.98
C THR A 88 -7.50 -4.55 5.23
N PHE A 89 -8.16 -3.40 5.17
CA PHE A 89 -9.01 -2.91 6.25
C PHE A 89 -10.41 -3.53 6.14
N ARG A 90 -10.83 -4.17 7.23
CA ARG A 90 -12.07 -4.94 7.31
C ARG A 90 -12.88 -4.43 8.48
N HIS A 91 -14.11 -3.98 8.18
CA HIS A 91 -15.01 -3.45 9.20
C HIS A 91 -15.53 -4.54 10.14
N ASP A 92 -15.67 -5.76 9.61
CA ASP A 92 -16.13 -6.95 10.31
C ASP A 92 -15.02 -7.71 11.06
N LEU A 93 -13.76 -7.36 10.81
CA LEU A 93 -12.59 -8.03 11.39
C LEU A 93 -11.44 -7.02 11.58
N PRO A 94 -11.52 -6.15 12.60
CA PRO A 94 -10.42 -5.25 12.92
C PRO A 94 -9.15 -6.02 13.28
N GLY A 95 -7.99 -5.42 13.02
CA GLY A 95 -6.72 -6.01 13.42
C GLY A 95 -6.62 -6.25 14.95
N PRO A 96 -5.81 -7.22 15.41
CA PRO A 96 -5.65 -7.49 16.83
C PRO A 96 -5.30 -6.25 17.66
N GLY A 97 -5.97 -6.10 18.80
CA GLY A 97 -5.75 -5.02 19.76
C GLY A 97 -6.36 -3.67 19.38
N TRP A 98 -7.03 -3.54 18.24
CA TRP A 98 -7.85 -2.37 17.94
C TRP A 98 -9.21 -2.47 18.63
N PRO A 99 -9.76 -1.37 19.19
CA PRO A 99 -11.07 -1.39 19.84
C PRO A 99 -12.20 -1.64 18.84
N ASP A 100 -12.08 -1.07 17.64
CA ASP A 100 -13.00 -1.24 16.52
C ASP A 100 -12.27 -0.93 15.18
N ALA A 101 -12.93 -1.23 14.07
CA ALA A 101 -12.36 -1.07 12.74
C ALA A 101 -12.24 0.39 12.27
N ASP A 102 -13.09 1.29 12.79
CA ASP A 102 -13.05 2.70 12.41
C ASP A 102 -11.83 3.36 13.09
N SER A 103 -11.53 2.98 14.33
CA SER A 103 -10.34 3.36 15.08
C SER A 103 -9.05 2.86 14.42
N GLU A 104 -9.04 1.60 13.97
CA GLU A 104 -7.93 1.06 13.16
C GLU A 104 -7.75 1.90 11.90
N LEU A 105 -8.78 2.01 11.07
CA LEU A 105 -8.69 2.68 9.78
C LEU A 105 -8.31 4.16 9.91
N SER A 106 -8.92 4.89 10.86
CA SER A 106 -8.58 6.29 11.12
C SER A 106 -7.14 6.46 11.62
N ALA A 107 -6.56 5.49 12.32
CA ALA A 107 -5.15 5.58 12.71
C ALA A 107 -4.22 5.47 11.49
N TYR A 108 -4.50 4.56 10.55
CA TYR A 108 -3.71 4.42 9.32
C TYR A 108 -3.95 5.56 8.32
N LEU A 109 -5.18 6.10 8.22
CA LEU A 109 -5.47 7.25 7.38
C LEU A 109 -4.75 8.55 7.81
N ARG A 110 -4.23 8.61 9.04
CA ARG A 110 -3.38 9.72 9.51
C ARG A 110 -1.90 9.55 9.15
N LEU A 111 -1.51 8.38 8.68
CA LEU A 111 -0.16 8.13 8.17
C LEU A 111 -0.04 8.69 6.75
N PRO A 112 1.18 9.03 6.29
CA PRO A 112 1.44 9.48 4.92
C PRO A 112 1.35 8.32 3.91
N LEU A 113 0.22 7.64 3.85
CA LEU A 113 -0.07 6.58 2.88
C LEU A 113 -0.74 7.19 1.64
N GLU A 114 -0.38 6.71 0.45
CA GLU A 114 -1.06 7.14 -0.78
C GLU A 114 -2.45 6.49 -0.89
N ALA A 115 -2.60 5.26 -0.41
CA ALA A 115 -3.87 4.55 -0.44
C ALA A 115 -4.02 3.51 0.68
N VAL A 116 -5.26 3.08 0.87
CA VAL A 116 -5.62 1.93 1.68
C VAL A 116 -6.58 1.04 0.89
N PHE A 117 -6.39 -0.26 0.97
CA PHE A 117 -7.33 -1.26 0.45
C PHE A 117 -8.28 -1.67 1.55
N CYS A 118 -9.59 -1.63 1.27
CA CYS A 118 -10.61 -1.98 2.24
C CYS A 118 -11.77 -2.73 1.57
N ASP A 119 -12.40 -3.62 2.32
CA ASP A 119 -13.56 -4.38 1.84
C ASP A 119 -14.86 -3.55 1.92
N PHE A 120 -14.83 -2.44 2.69
CA PHE A 120 -15.99 -1.58 2.96
C PHE A 120 -15.70 -0.13 2.54
N PRO A 121 -15.62 0.18 1.23
CA PRO A 121 -15.18 1.48 0.72
C PRO A 121 -16.03 2.66 1.21
N ARG A 122 -17.34 2.47 1.38
CA ARG A 122 -18.22 3.52 1.91
C ARG A 122 -17.86 3.91 3.35
N ARG A 123 -17.45 2.94 4.18
CA ARG A 123 -16.98 3.20 5.55
C ARG A 123 -15.65 3.92 5.53
N ALA A 124 -14.72 3.50 4.67
CA ALA A 124 -13.42 4.17 4.54
C ALA A 124 -13.53 5.63 4.12
N LEU A 125 -14.44 5.94 3.18
CA LEU A 125 -14.71 7.33 2.79
C LEU A 125 -15.30 8.15 3.96
N ALA A 126 -16.19 7.57 4.76
CA ALA A 126 -16.74 8.22 5.95
C ALA A 126 -15.67 8.48 7.01
N CYS A 127 -14.80 7.49 7.30
CA CYS A 127 -13.67 7.65 8.21
C CYS A 127 -12.72 8.75 7.73
N ARG A 128 -12.42 8.81 6.42
CA ARG A 128 -11.57 9.86 5.85
C ARG A 128 -12.20 11.25 5.98
N ALA A 129 -13.48 11.39 5.64
CA ALA A 129 -14.19 12.65 5.76
C ALA A 129 -14.25 13.18 7.21
N ALA A 130 -14.22 12.29 8.21
CA ALA A 130 -14.20 12.66 9.62
C ALA A 130 -12.83 13.18 10.11
N LEU A 131 -11.75 13.06 9.31
CA LEU A 131 -10.40 13.50 9.70
C LEU A 131 -10.08 14.96 9.32
N GLY A 132 -10.93 15.61 8.52
CA GLY A 132 -10.68 16.95 7.96
C GLY A 132 -10.03 16.90 6.58
#